data_AF-A0A2Z6PGP4-F1
#
_entry.id   AF-A0A2Z6PGP4-F1
#
_cell.length_a   1.000
_cell.length_b   1.000
_cell.length_c   1.000
_cell.angle_alpha   90.00
_cell.angle_beta   90.00
_cell.angle_gamma   90.00
#
_symmetry.space_group_name_H-M   'P 1'
#
loop_
_entity.id
_entity.type
_entity.pdbx_description
1 polymer ?
#
loop_
_entity_poly.entity_id
_entity_poly.type
_entity_poly.pdbx_seq_one_letter_code
_entity_poly.pdbx_strand_id
1 'polypeptide(L)'
;MTLLELIKDASVNSKSLDLHSDYPVVLNPDPILPNLKSELKDESSSYPIKPVTGWQISQTDKEIIKINKKFIEELKTKFKSINNLEKDEFIGSLISYLENIREKVGFSIEIGDSSGSAFCKILIDKLGSFVGKDVAGLVLDGCVSLEIWELVEALIVNGVIGNSCYSNLIAKLVKKKRSDLICLCCKHAFDLGSSEIFAILRYFLSPSKDAYNSMVSVKKEWENQATLAIEKASDDNLKLKNSLVAKEASILFMIAYDGFSAPELCLHYLIASPNINNAMLSPAFNKLNGKELLNLIRYLAKWLKKYERFPQAGPCPKASSSLGLKAYNWIPKLEDVVKCLSLVLDENFSSLVLHSQFHEELRSIEGLHSLFDTASTAPAQVVELATRLTNQQYSVKPQLVFLGQDDLNIHSVYCKLKEEKISTIELGSLSCTSMDPNR
;
A
#
# COMPACT_ATOMS: atom_id res chain seq x y z
N MET A 1 38.22 18.25 -8.40
CA MET A 1 37.22 17.18 -8.44
C MET A 1 35.92 17.72 -7.90
N THR A 2 34.85 17.62 -8.68
CA THR A 2 33.50 17.92 -8.23
C THR A 2 32.95 16.76 -7.41
N LEU A 3 31.94 17.01 -6.56
CA LEU A 3 31.26 15.97 -5.79
C LEU A 3 30.72 14.85 -6.70
N LEU A 4 30.26 15.20 -7.90
CA LEU A 4 29.76 14.27 -8.92
C LEU A 4 30.85 13.34 -9.47
N GLU A 5 32.07 13.85 -9.70
CA GLU A 5 33.20 13.03 -10.13
C GLU A 5 33.63 12.05 -9.02
N LEU A 6 33.66 12.51 -7.77
CA LEU A 6 33.96 11.66 -6.60
C LEU A 6 32.94 10.53 -6.40
N ILE A 7 31.63 10.84 -6.56
CA ILE A 7 30.56 9.83 -6.47
C ILE A 7 30.67 8.83 -7.62
N LYS A 8 30.98 9.31 -8.83
CA LYS A 8 31.13 8.46 -10.01
C LYS A 8 32.32 7.50 -9.86
N ASP A 9 33.46 7.98 -9.38
CA ASP A 9 34.65 7.13 -9.18
C ASP A 9 34.47 6.13 -8.02
N ALA A 10 33.72 6.49 -6.97
CA ALA A 10 33.35 5.56 -5.90
C ALA A 10 32.36 4.49 -6.38
N SER A 11 31.42 4.86 -7.25
CA SER A 11 30.47 3.93 -7.88
C SER A 11 31.13 2.96 -8.86
N VAL A 12 32.15 3.39 -9.61
CA VAL A 12 32.86 2.52 -10.56
C VAL A 12 33.72 1.46 -9.84
N ASN A 13 34.13 1.74 -8.60
CA ASN A 13 34.95 0.84 -7.77
C ASN A 13 34.15 -0.04 -6.79
N SER A 14 32.80 0.04 -6.77
CA SER A 14 32.01 -0.85 -5.93
C SER A 14 32.05 -2.28 -6.49
N LYS A 15 32.84 -3.16 -5.86
CA LYS A 15 32.75 -4.62 -6.07
C LYS A 15 31.29 -5.07 -5.87
N SER A 16 30.88 -6.11 -6.60
CA SER A 16 29.50 -6.61 -6.55
C SER A 16 29.05 -6.88 -5.10
N LEU A 17 27.87 -6.35 -4.76
CA LEU A 17 27.19 -6.48 -3.47
C LEU A 17 26.61 -7.90 -3.25
N ASP A 18 27.36 -8.94 -3.62
CA ASP A 18 27.01 -10.35 -3.34
C ASP A 18 27.66 -10.85 -2.03
N LEU A 19 28.32 -9.97 -1.29
CA LEU A 19 28.89 -10.30 0.02
C LEU A 19 27.84 -10.10 1.11
N HIS A 20 27.62 -11.14 1.92
CA HIS A 20 26.91 -11.06 3.20
C HIS A 20 27.36 -9.79 3.95
N SER A 21 26.42 -8.91 4.28
CA SER A 21 26.74 -7.66 4.96
C SER A 21 27.43 -7.99 6.29
N ASP A 22 28.59 -7.38 6.54
CA ASP A 22 29.24 -7.47 7.85
C ASP A 22 28.40 -6.86 8.96
N TYR A 23 27.42 -6.02 8.59
CA TYR A 23 26.49 -5.32 9.46
C TYR A 23 25.05 -5.59 8.97
N PRO A 24 24.46 -6.75 9.33
CA PRO A 24 23.16 -7.14 8.81
C PRO A 24 21.98 -6.38 9.45
N VAL A 25 22.23 -5.57 10.48
CA VAL A 25 21.24 -4.84 11.30
C VAL A 25 21.53 -3.35 11.26
N VAL A 26 20.50 -2.51 11.44
CA VAL A 26 20.64 -1.06 11.62
C VAL A 26 21.37 -0.79 12.94
N LEU A 27 22.52 -0.14 12.88
CA LEU A 27 23.33 0.18 14.06
C LEU A 27 22.70 1.33 14.86
N ASN A 28 22.83 1.29 16.18
CA ASN A 28 22.36 2.38 17.03
C ASN A 28 23.22 3.64 16.80
N PRO A 29 22.65 4.77 16.34
CA PRO A 29 23.41 5.99 16.11
C PRO A 29 23.75 6.76 17.39
N ASP A 30 23.02 6.56 18.49
CA ASP A 30 23.16 7.32 19.73
C ASP A 30 24.58 7.27 20.33
N PRO A 31 25.27 6.11 20.39
CA PRO A 31 26.67 6.06 20.83
C PRO A 31 27.66 6.48 19.73
N ILE A 32 27.23 6.56 18.47
CA ILE A 32 28.10 6.81 17.31
C ILE A 32 28.24 8.30 17.06
N LEU A 33 27.12 9.00 16.87
CA LEU A 33 27.08 10.41 16.45
C LEU A 33 27.85 11.36 17.38
N PRO A 34 27.79 11.24 18.73
CA PRO A 34 28.53 12.11 19.63
C PRO A 34 30.05 11.89 19.62
N ASN A 35 30.50 10.71 19.19
CA ASN A 35 31.91 10.32 19.19
C ASN A 35 32.62 10.60 17.85
N LEU A 36 31.87 11.04 16.84
CA LEU A 36 32.39 11.44 15.54
C LEU A 36 33.25 12.70 15.66
N LYS A 37 34.53 12.59 15.27
CA LYS A 37 35.48 13.71 15.25
C LYS A 37 36.04 13.87 13.85
N SER A 38 36.22 15.11 13.41
CA SER A 38 36.94 15.36 12.16
C SER A 38 38.37 14.85 12.27
N GLU A 39 38.82 14.11 11.27
CA GLU A 39 40.19 13.58 11.19
C GLU A 39 41.21 14.71 10.95
N LEU A 40 40.79 15.82 10.34
CA LEU A 40 41.66 16.94 10.00
C LEU A 40 41.48 18.11 10.97
N LYS A 41 42.51 18.39 11.76
CA LYS A 41 42.62 19.61 12.58
C LYS A 41 42.98 20.86 11.77
N ASP A 42 43.47 20.69 10.55
CA ASP A 42 43.89 21.82 9.70
C ASP A 42 42.72 22.38 8.87
N GLU A 43 42.45 23.67 9.07
CA GLU A 43 41.45 24.46 8.34
C GLU A 43 41.82 24.72 6.87
N SER A 44 43.00 24.26 6.42
CA SER A 44 43.60 24.61 5.13
C SER A 44 43.28 23.63 3.98
N SER A 45 42.53 22.56 4.21
CA SER A 45 42.16 21.64 3.13
C SER A 45 40.93 22.14 2.36
N SER A 46 41.09 22.42 1.07
CA SER A 46 40.03 22.90 0.17
C SER A 46 39.02 21.81 -0.24
N TYR A 47 38.96 20.69 0.49
CA TYR A 47 38.05 19.59 0.19
C TYR A 47 36.69 19.83 0.85
N PRO A 48 35.57 19.76 0.10
CA PRO A 48 34.23 19.98 0.65
C PRO A 48 33.78 18.88 1.62
N ILE A 49 34.49 17.75 1.68
CA ILE A 49 34.20 16.62 2.56
C ILE A 49 35.39 16.41 3.48
N LYS A 50 35.17 16.47 4.80
CA LYS A 50 36.16 16.13 5.81
C LYS A 50 35.93 14.70 6.29
N PRO A 51 36.92 13.80 6.23
CA PRO A 51 36.80 12.47 6.79
C PRO A 51 36.61 12.53 8.30
N VAL A 52 35.84 11.57 8.82
CA VAL A 52 35.39 11.53 10.21
C VAL A 52 35.90 10.24 10.86
N THR A 53 36.49 10.37 12.04
CA THR A 53 37.01 9.29 12.88
C THR A 53 36.19 9.15 14.15
N GLY A 54 36.42 8.08 14.92
CA GLY A 54 35.69 7.83 16.17
C GLY A 54 34.41 7.00 16.01
N TRP A 55 34.12 6.52 14.80
CA TRP A 55 33.06 5.54 14.57
C TRP A 55 33.40 4.23 15.29
N GLN A 56 32.64 3.89 16.34
CA GLN A 56 32.74 2.61 17.04
C GLN A 56 31.36 1.99 17.17
N ILE A 57 31.27 0.71 16.80
CA ILE A 57 30.04 -0.06 16.95
C ILE A 57 29.83 -0.34 18.44
N SER A 58 28.61 -0.10 18.91
CA SER A 58 28.25 -0.35 20.30
C SER A 58 28.46 -1.83 20.67
N GLN A 59 28.74 -2.11 21.95
CA GLN A 59 28.93 -3.48 22.41
C GLN A 59 27.66 -4.32 22.18
N THR A 60 26.49 -3.73 22.41
CA THR A 60 25.19 -4.36 22.16
C THR A 60 25.02 -4.73 20.69
N ASP A 61 25.32 -3.82 19.76
CA ASP A 61 25.22 -4.10 18.32
C ASP A 61 26.18 -5.22 17.89
N LYS A 62 27.41 -5.27 18.43
CA LYS A 62 28.36 -6.36 18.17
C LYS A 62 27.82 -7.71 18.61
N GLU A 63 27.17 -7.76 19.76
CA GLU A 63 26.54 -8.99 20.27
C GLU A 63 25.36 -9.41 19.40
N ILE A 64 24.49 -8.48 19.00
CA ILE A 64 23.37 -8.74 18.11
C ILE A 64 23.86 -9.26 16.75
N ILE A 65 24.92 -8.67 16.18
CA ILE A 65 25.52 -9.14 14.92
C ILE A 65 26.03 -10.58 15.07
N LYS A 66 26.66 -10.91 16.20
CA LYS A 66 27.13 -12.28 16.49
C LYS A 66 25.98 -13.27 16.60
N ILE A 67 24.88 -12.89 17.28
CA ILE A 67 23.68 -13.72 17.41
C ILE A 67 23.07 -14.00 16.02
N ASN A 68 22.93 -12.95 15.20
CA ASN A 68 22.45 -13.07 13.81
C ASN A 68 23.31 -14.04 12.98
N LYS A 69 24.63 -13.85 12.97
CA LYS A 69 25.56 -14.72 12.22
C LYS A 69 25.47 -16.18 12.68
N LYS A 70 25.38 -16.42 13.99
CA LYS A 70 25.23 -17.78 14.55
C LYS A 70 23.94 -18.44 14.08
N PHE A 71 22.83 -17.72 14.15
CA PHE A 71 21.52 -18.26 13.80
C PHE A 71 21.38 -18.55 12.29
N ILE A 72 22.03 -17.77 11.42
CA ILE A 72 22.11 -18.08 9.98
C ILE A 72 22.72 -19.47 9.75
N GLU A 73 23.83 -19.78 10.41
CA GLU A 73 24.49 -21.08 10.26
C GLU A 73 23.66 -22.22 10.85
N GLU A 74 22.99 -21.99 11.99
CA GLU A 74 22.03 -22.94 12.57
C GLU A 74 20.85 -23.21 11.62
N LEU A 75 20.27 -22.18 10.98
CA LEU A 75 19.19 -22.35 10.02
C LEU A 75 19.65 -23.04 8.74
N LYS A 76 20.80 -22.64 8.17
CA LYS A 76 21.35 -23.24 6.96
C LYS A 76 21.67 -24.72 7.15
N THR A 77 22.14 -25.13 8.33
CA THR A 77 22.40 -26.54 8.63
C THR A 77 21.09 -27.33 8.75
N LYS A 78 20.10 -26.81 9.46
CA LYS A 78 18.75 -27.42 9.55
C LYS A 78 18.03 -27.53 8.20
N PHE A 79 18.19 -26.53 7.33
CA PHE A 79 17.67 -26.57 5.96
C PHE A 79 18.50 -27.42 4.99
N LYS A 80 19.67 -27.93 5.37
CA LYS A 80 20.42 -28.88 4.52
C LYS A 80 20.11 -30.33 4.87
N SER A 81 19.74 -30.62 6.11
CA SER A 81 19.34 -31.96 6.58
C SER A 81 17.92 -32.37 6.18
N ILE A 82 17.43 -31.91 5.01
CA ILE A 82 16.02 -32.00 4.62
C ILE A 82 15.56 -33.45 4.52
N ASN A 83 14.67 -33.82 5.43
CA ASN A 83 13.37 -34.39 5.06
C ASN A 83 12.26 -34.14 6.09
N ASN A 84 12.53 -33.72 7.34
CA ASN A 84 11.48 -33.51 8.36
C ASN A 84 11.77 -32.33 9.32
N LEU A 85 11.99 -31.10 8.84
CA LEU A 85 11.97 -29.96 9.79
C LEU A 85 10.51 -29.73 10.20
N GLU A 86 10.18 -30.06 11.45
CA GLU A 86 8.84 -29.88 11.99
C GLU A 86 8.54 -28.41 12.31
N LYS A 87 7.27 -28.03 12.20
CA LYS A 87 6.83 -26.64 12.45
C LYS A 87 7.21 -26.18 13.86
N ASP A 88 7.03 -27.04 14.85
CA ASP A 88 7.28 -26.72 16.26
C ASP A 88 8.79 -26.58 16.53
N GLU A 89 9.64 -27.38 15.88
CA GLU A 89 11.09 -27.25 16.00
C GLU A 89 11.59 -25.93 15.41
N PHE A 90 11.06 -25.54 14.25
CA PHE A 90 11.37 -24.25 13.63
C PHE A 90 10.93 -23.08 14.49
N ILE A 91 9.68 -23.09 14.99
CA ILE A 91 9.14 -22.04 15.86
C ILE A 91 9.95 -21.95 17.17
N GLY A 92 10.27 -23.08 17.80
CA GLY A 92 11.08 -23.12 19.02
C GLY A 92 12.48 -22.54 18.81
N SER A 93 13.10 -22.83 17.67
CA SER A 93 14.40 -22.26 17.29
C SER A 93 14.33 -20.75 17.12
N LEU A 94 13.27 -20.25 16.47
CA LEU A 94 13.05 -18.83 16.25
C LEU A 94 12.76 -18.07 17.56
N ILE A 95 11.94 -18.64 18.45
CA ILE A 95 11.67 -18.07 19.78
C ILE A 95 12.97 -17.95 20.57
N SER A 96 13.78 -19.02 20.63
CA SER A 96 15.07 -19.01 21.34
C SER A 96 16.02 -17.93 20.79
N TYR A 97 16.07 -17.78 19.47
CA TYR A 97 16.83 -16.70 18.83
C TYR A 97 16.34 -15.30 19.23
N LEU A 98 15.03 -15.05 19.20
CA LEU A 98 14.45 -13.76 19.53
C LEU A 98 14.58 -13.44 21.03
N GLU A 99 14.44 -14.43 21.91
CA GLU A 99 14.70 -14.26 23.36
C GLU A 99 16.17 -13.91 23.64
N ASN A 100 17.12 -14.54 22.95
CA ASN A 100 18.53 -14.15 23.07
C ASN A 100 18.75 -12.68 22.69
N ILE A 101 18.06 -12.16 21.66
CA ILE A 101 18.11 -10.74 21.32
C ILE A 101 17.48 -9.90 22.43
N ARG A 102 16.31 -10.31 22.92
CA ARG A 102 15.57 -9.63 23.99
C ARG A 102 16.43 -9.43 25.23
N GLU A 103 17.15 -10.47 25.67
CA GLU A 103 18.05 -10.41 26.81
C GLU A 103 19.16 -9.36 26.64
N LYS A 104 19.67 -9.19 25.41
CA LYS A 104 20.71 -8.20 25.12
C LYS A 104 20.20 -6.78 25.03
N VAL A 105 18.98 -6.59 24.55
CA VAL A 105 18.36 -5.27 24.41
C VAL A 105 17.66 -4.83 25.70
N GLY A 106 17.32 -5.76 26.60
CA GLY A 106 16.71 -5.46 27.89
C GLY A 106 15.22 -5.17 27.83
N PHE A 107 14.52 -5.63 26.79
CA PHE A 107 13.07 -5.42 26.65
C PHE A 107 12.26 -6.30 27.62
N SER A 108 11.45 -5.67 28.47
CA SER A 108 10.42 -6.37 29.26
C SER A 108 9.17 -6.61 28.41
N ILE A 109 8.76 -7.88 28.33
CA ILE A 109 7.53 -8.29 27.65
C ILE A 109 6.64 -8.94 28.70
N GLU A 110 5.55 -8.26 29.09
CA GLU A 110 4.53 -8.80 30.00
C GLU A 110 3.57 -9.69 29.20
N ILE A 111 3.80 -11.01 29.17
CA ILE A 111 2.89 -11.98 28.54
C ILE A 111 2.86 -13.26 29.37
N GLY A 112 1.67 -13.86 29.48
CA GLY A 112 1.42 -15.10 30.24
C GLY A 112 1.94 -16.37 29.57
N ASP A 113 1.55 -16.67 28.32
CA ASP A 113 1.95 -17.89 27.62
C ASP A 113 3.18 -17.65 26.72
N SER A 114 4.29 -18.31 27.05
CA SER A 114 5.62 -18.13 26.45
C SER A 114 5.94 -19.14 25.34
N SER A 115 4.93 -19.62 24.59
CA SER A 115 5.17 -20.64 23.55
C SER A 115 4.27 -20.50 22.32
N GLY A 116 4.73 -21.08 21.20
CA GLY A 116 3.99 -21.17 19.94
C GLY A 116 4.13 -19.96 19.01
N SER A 117 3.45 -20.04 17.87
CA SER A 117 3.51 -19.02 16.79
C SER A 117 2.96 -17.66 17.22
N ALA A 118 1.93 -17.64 18.09
CA ALA A 118 1.36 -16.40 18.61
C ALA A 118 2.37 -15.62 19.49
N PHE A 119 3.08 -16.32 20.37
CA PHE A 119 4.15 -15.71 21.17
C PHE A 119 5.30 -15.22 20.28
N CYS A 120 5.69 -16.03 19.29
CA CYS A 120 6.71 -15.67 18.32
C CYS A 120 6.35 -14.41 17.50
N LYS A 121 5.09 -14.26 17.10
CA LYS A 121 4.59 -13.04 16.44
C LYS A 121 4.84 -11.80 17.31
N ILE A 122 4.54 -11.87 18.60
CA ILE A 122 4.74 -10.74 19.51
C ILE A 122 6.22 -10.41 19.69
N LEU A 123 7.10 -11.41 19.69
CA LEU A 123 8.54 -11.19 19.68
C LEU A 123 9.00 -10.49 18.40
N ILE A 124 8.49 -10.88 17.22
CA ILE A 124 8.78 -10.21 15.94
C ILE A 124 8.30 -8.76 15.97
N ASP A 125 7.09 -8.50 16.47
CA ASP A 125 6.52 -7.14 16.57
C ASP A 125 7.41 -6.20 17.39
N LYS A 126 8.06 -6.71 18.45
CA LYS A 126 8.91 -5.92 19.35
C LYS A 126 10.38 -5.87 18.96
N LEU A 127 10.90 -6.96 18.41
CA LEU A 127 12.35 -7.16 18.19
C LEU A 127 12.75 -7.22 16.72
N GLY A 128 11.79 -7.12 15.80
CA GLY A 128 12.01 -7.26 14.36
C GLY A 128 13.09 -6.34 13.80
N SER A 129 13.26 -5.13 14.35
CA SER A 129 14.31 -4.18 13.95
C SER A 129 15.74 -4.67 14.22
N PHE A 130 15.93 -5.62 15.13
CA PHE A 130 17.22 -6.23 15.46
C PHE A 130 17.50 -7.50 14.66
N VAL A 131 16.53 -7.96 13.86
CA VAL A 131 16.69 -9.12 12.99
C VAL A 131 17.42 -8.68 11.72
N GLY A 132 18.54 -9.32 11.45
CA GLY A 132 19.34 -9.04 10.28
C GLY A 132 18.63 -9.45 8.99
N LYS A 133 18.84 -8.71 7.90
CA LYS A 133 18.15 -8.94 6.62
C LYS A 133 18.30 -10.37 6.09
N ASP A 134 19.49 -10.96 6.23
CA ASP A 134 19.76 -12.34 5.80
C ASP A 134 19.00 -13.37 6.66
N VAL A 135 18.91 -13.13 7.98
CA VAL A 135 18.10 -13.95 8.89
C VAL A 135 16.62 -13.83 8.51
N ALA A 136 16.14 -12.61 8.31
CA ALA A 136 14.75 -12.35 7.94
C ALA A 136 14.36 -13.09 6.65
N GLY A 137 15.23 -13.09 5.63
CA GLY A 137 15.01 -13.83 4.39
C GLY A 137 14.90 -15.34 4.60
N LEU A 138 15.80 -15.94 5.39
CA LEU A 138 15.76 -17.37 5.71
C LEU A 138 14.54 -17.75 6.56
N VAL A 139 14.20 -16.93 7.55
CA VAL A 139 13.02 -17.13 8.39
C VAL A 139 11.75 -17.03 7.56
N LEU A 140 11.65 -16.06 6.65
CA LEU A 140 10.54 -15.93 5.72
C LEU A 140 10.40 -17.17 4.83
N ASP A 141 11.51 -17.63 4.24
CA ASP A 141 11.50 -18.82 3.39
C ASP A 141 11.08 -20.08 4.16
N GLY A 142 11.53 -20.22 5.41
CA GLY A 142 11.07 -21.26 6.33
C GLY A 142 9.58 -21.17 6.61
N CYS A 143 9.08 -19.99 6.99
CA CYS A 143 7.66 -19.76 7.29
C CYS A 143 6.76 -20.06 6.07
N VAL A 144 7.15 -19.66 4.87
CA VAL A 144 6.37 -19.93 3.66
C VAL A 144 6.40 -21.42 3.29
N SER A 145 7.54 -22.08 3.46
CA SER A 145 7.69 -23.51 3.15
C SER A 145 6.91 -24.39 4.14
N LEU A 146 6.91 -24.01 5.42
CA LEU A 146 6.16 -24.66 6.49
C LEU A 146 4.72 -24.15 6.62
N GLU A 147 4.28 -23.21 5.78
CA GLU A 147 2.94 -22.63 5.80
C GLU A 147 2.53 -22.04 7.16
N ILE A 148 3.46 -21.32 7.81
CA ILE A 148 3.25 -20.59 9.07
C ILE A 148 2.91 -19.14 8.73
N TRP A 149 1.68 -18.93 8.27
CA TRP A 149 1.24 -17.68 7.63
C TRP A 149 1.16 -16.49 8.59
N GLU A 150 0.88 -16.74 9.87
CA GLU A 150 0.79 -15.72 10.91
C GLU A 150 2.14 -15.01 11.13
N LEU A 151 3.24 -15.76 10.98
CA LEU A 151 4.59 -15.20 11.05
C LEU A 151 4.96 -14.46 9.75
N VAL A 152 4.51 -14.95 8.59
CA VAL A 152 4.68 -14.22 7.31
C VAL A 152 4.00 -12.86 7.38
N GLU A 153 2.77 -12.80 7.90
CA GLU A 153 2.06 -11.55 8.17
C GLU A 153 2.89 -10.62 9.07
N ALA A 154 3.38 -11.12 10.20
CA ALA A 154 4.17 -10.34 11.14
C ALA A 154 5.44 -9.76 10.50
N LEU A 155 6.14 -10.56 9.70
CA LEU A 155 7.36 -10.14 9.00
C LEU A 155 7.09 -9.02 7.98
N ILE A 156 5.95 -9.09 7.26
CA ILE A 156 5.54 -8.07 6.29
C ILE A 156 5.11 -6.78 7.01
N VAL A 157 4.22 -6.87 8.00
CA VAL A 157 3.64 -5.70 8.68
C VAL A 157 4.70 -4.89 9.43
N ASN A 158 5.67 -5.57 10.05
CA ASN A 158 6.76 -4.91 10.77
C ASN A 158 7.94 -4.50 9.86
N GLY A 159 7.86 -4.73 8.54
CA GLY A 159 8.92 -4.35 7.60
C GLY A 159 10.27 -5.02 7.86
N VAL A 160 10.27 -6.22 8.45
CA VAL A 160 11.50 -6.94 8.83
C VAL A 160 12.21 -7.49 7.59
N ILE A 161 11.46 -7.86 6.56
CA ILE A 161 11.98 -8.46 5.33
C ILE A 161 12.53 -7.38 4.39
N GLY A 162 13.71 -7.66 3.82
CA GLY A 162 14.34 -6.77 2.85
C GLY A 162 13.67 -6.81 1.48
N ASN A 163 13.86 -5.75 0.68
CA ASN A 163 13.27 -5.61 -0.66
C ASN A 163 13.56 -6.81 -1.58
N SER A 164 14.77 -7.39 -1.49
CA SER A 164 15.19 -8.55 -2.28
C SER A 164 14.33 -9.81 -2.05
N CYS A 165 13.61 -9.89 -0.93
CA CYS A 165 12.78 -11.04 -0.59
C CYS A 165 11.42 -11.03 -1.32
N TYR A 166 10.92 -9.86 -1.75
CA TYR A 166 9.56 -9.73 -2.28
C TYR A 166 9.35 -10.47 -3.60
N SER A 167 10.37 -10.52 -4.46
CA SER A 167 10.30 -11.25 -5.74
C SER A 167 9.88 -12.71 -5.54
N ASN A 168 10.63 -13.43 -4.68
CA ASN A 168 10.36 -14.81 -4.34
C ASN A 168 9.07 -14.97 -3.53
N LEU A 169 8.84 -14.06 -2.57
CA LEU A 169 7.65 -14.08 -1.74
C LEU A 169 6.37 -13.97 -2.56
N ILE A 170 6.25 -12.95 -3.42
CA ILE A 170 5.08 -12.73 -4.27
C ILE A 170 4.83 -13.94 -5.17
N ALA A 171 5.87 -14.50 -5.79
CA ALA A 171 5.75 -15.72 -6.59
C ALA A 171 5.16 -16.89 -5.78
N LYS A 172 5.63 -17.11 -4.55
CA LYS A 172 5.12 -18.16 -3.66
C LYS A 172 3.68 -17.87 -3.18
N LEU A 173 3.36 -16.62 -2.83
CA LEU A 173 2.02 -16.22 -2.38
C LEU A 173 0.98 -16.34 -3.50
N VAL A 174 1.34 -15.96 -4.73
CA VAL A 174 0.50 -16.16 -5.93
C VAL A 174 0.24 -17.64 -6.15
N LYS A 175 1.28 -18.48 -6.08
CA LYS A 175 1.16 -19.94 -6.24
C LYS A 175 0.25 -20.57 -5.15
N LYS A 176 0.39 -20.11 -3.91
CA LYS A 176 -0.40 -20.56 -2.75
C LYS A 176 -1.75 -19.86 -2.61
N LYS A 177 -2.05 -18.89 -3.48
CA LYS A 177 -3.30 -18.13 -3.55
C LYS A 177 -3.62 -17.41 -2.22
N ARG A 178 -2.61 -16.81 -1.60
CA ARG A 178 -2.74 -16.02 -0.36
C ARG A 178 -2.97 -14.55 -0.67
N SER A 179 -4.17 -14.23 -1.16
CA SER A 179 -4.56 -12.85 -1.52
C SER A 179 -4.46 -11.87 -0.36
N ASP A 180 -4.76 -12.33 0.85
CA ASP A 180 -4.62 -11.59 2.10
C ASP A 180 -3.19 -11.09 2.31
N LEU A 181 -2.20 -11.98 2.18
CA LEU A 181 -0.79 -11.64 2.35
C LEU A 181 -0.25 -10.80 1.17
N ILE A 182 -0.76 -10.99 -0.05
CA ILE A 182 -0.42 -10.13 -1.19
C ILE A 182 -0.92 -8.69 -0.94
N CYS A 183 -2.14 -8.53 -0.40
CA CYS A 183 -2.65 -7.22 -0.01
C CYS A 183 -1.76 -6.59 1.07
N LEU A 184 -1.27 -7.35 2.05
CA LEU A 184 -0.32 -6.83 3.04
C LEU A 184 1.00 -6.39 2.40
N CYS A 185 1.50 -7.12 1.40
CA CYS A 185 2.68 -6.68 0.64
C CYS A 185 2.42 -5.33 -0.04
N CYS A 186 1.26 -5.12 -0.66
CA CYS A 186 0.91 -3.82 -1.26
C CYS A 186 0.88 -2.67 -0.23
N LYS A 187 0.49 -2.99 1.02
CA LYS A 187 0.34 -2.02 2.11
C LYS A 187 1.67 -1.66 2.79
N HIS A 188 2.56 -2.62 2.95
CA HIS A 188 3.72 -2.48 3.84
C HIS A 188 5.06 -2.57 3.11
N ALA A 189 5.11 -3.13 1.90
CA ALA A 189 6.35 -3.16 1.14
C ALA A 189 6.75 -1.74 0.73
N PHE A 190 8.00 -1.36 1.04
CA PHE A 190 8.51 -0.03 0.78
C PHE A 190 8.91 0.16 -0.68
N ASP A 191 9.48 -0.86 -1.33
CA ASP A 191 9.85 -0.81 -2.75
C ASP A 191 9.50 -2.13 -3.46
N LEU A 192 8.27 -2.26 -3.96
CA LEU A 192 7.94 -3.33 -4.90
C LEU A 192 8.52 -3.00 -6.28
N GLY A 193 9.31 -3.92 -6.84
CA GLY A 193 9.82 -3.78 -8.19
C GLY A 193 8.73 -3.99 -9.25
N SER A 194 9.03 -3.60 -10.49
CA SER A 194 8.09 -3.71 -11.61
C SER A 194 7.67 -5.16 -11.91
N SER A 195 8.54 -6.14 -11.66
CA SER A 195 8.23 -7.57 -11.77
C SER A 195 7.20 -8.02 -10.74
N GLU A 196 7.35 -7.58 -9.49
CA GLU A 196 6.47 -7.90 -8.38
C GLU A 196 5.11 -7.26 -8.62
N ILE A 197 5.08 -5.98 -8.97
CA ILE A 197 3.85 -5.24 -9.31
C ILE A 197 3.13 -5.91 -10.47
N PHE A 198 3.85 -6.29 -11.54
CA PHE A 198 3.25 -7.00 -12.67
C PHE A 198 2.61 -8.33 -12.24
N ALA A 199 3.28 -9.12 -11.41
CA ALA A 199 2.74 -10.38 -10.89
C ALA A 199 1.47 -10.15 -10.05
N ILE A 200 1.45 -9.12 -9.21
CA ILE A 200 0.29 -8.73 -8.39
C ILE A 200 -0.88 -8.27 -9.27
N LEU A 201 -0.63 -7.37 -10.22
CA LEU A 201 -1.63 -6.88 -11.16
C LEU A 201 -2.27 -8.02 -11.92
N ARG A 202 -1.45 -8.91 -12.51
CA ARG A 202 -1.95 -10.08 -13.23
C ARG A 202 -2.83 -10.98 -12.36
N TYR A 203 -2.40 -11.21 -11.11
CA TYR A 203 -3.13 -12.04 -10.16
C TYR A 203 -4.51 -11.45 -9.81
N PHE A 204 -4.62 -10.13 -9.63
CA PHE A 204 -5.89 -9.46 -9.33
C PHE A 204 -6.76 -9.19 -10.56
N LEU A 205 -6.17 -8.90 -11.72
CA LEU A 205 -6.91 -8.57 -12.95
C LEU A 205 -7.44 -9.81 -13.67
N SER A 206 -6.83 -10.98 -13.47
CA SER A 206 -7.26 -12.25 -14.06
C SER A 206 -7.11 -13.41 -13.06
N PRO A 207 -7.88 -13.38 -11.94
CA PRO A 207 -7.77 -14.41 -10.92
C PRO A 207 -8.31 -15.76 -11.41
N SER A 208 -7.66 -16.84 -10.99
CA SER A 208 -8.25 -18.18 -11.06
C SER A 208 -9.42 -18.31 -10.08
N LYS A 209 -10.28 -19.32 -10.24
CA LYS A 209 -11.44 -19.56 -9.35
C LYS A 209 -11.03 -19.65 -7.87
N ASP A 210 -9.96 -20.39 -7.58
CA ASP A 210 -9.47 -20.56 -6.21
C ASP A 210 -8.83 -19.28 -5.66
N ALA A 211 -8.14 -18.52 -6.52
CA ALA A 211 -7.60 -17.22 -6.14
C ALA A 211 -8.74 -16.26 -5.78
N TYR A 212 -9.81 -16.24 -6.57
CA TYR A 212 -11.00 -15.44 -6.31
C TYR A 212 -11.60 -15.74 -4.93
N ASN A 213 -11.71 -17.00 -4.54
CA ASN A 213 -12.23 -17.39 -3.21
C ASN A 213 -11.41 -16.80 -2.07
N SER A 214 -10.07 -16.77 -2.20
CA SER A 214 -9.20 -16.14 -1.20
C SER A 214 -9.35 -14.62 -1.13
N MET A 215 -9.82 -13.96 -2.20
CA MET A 215 -10.10 -12.52 -2.21
C MET A 215 -11.43 -12.16 -1.54
N VAL A 216 -12.34 -13.13 -1.37
CA VAL A 216 -13.63 -12.92 -0.69
C VAL A 216 -13.43 -12.53 0.77
N SER A 217 -12.39 -13.02 1.45
CA SER A 217 -12.06 -12.58 2.81
C SER A 217 -11.65 -11.10 2.85
N VAL A 218 -10.90 -10.63 1.85
CA VAL A 218 -10.56 -9.21 1.69
C VAL A 218 -11.82 -8.38 1.47
N LYS A 219 -12.74 -8.86 0.63
CA LYS A 219 -14.05 -8.22 0.43
C LYS A 219 -14.85 -8.12 1.74
N LYS A 220 -14.86 -9.18 2.53
CA LYS A 220 -15.54 -9.20 3.84
C LYS A 220 -14.93 -8.20 4.83
N GLU A 221 -13.61 -8.01 4.82
CA GLU A 221 -12.98 -6.98 5.64
C GLU A 221 -13.43 -5.57 5.22
N TRP A 222 -13.48 -5.29 3.91
CA TRP A 222 -14.02 -4.02 3.41
C TRP A 222 -15.49 -3.81 3.79
N GLU A 223 -16.31 -4.86 3.73
CA GLU A 223 -17.70 -4.85 4.16
C GLU A 223 -17.84 -4.52 5.66
N ASN A 224 -17.02 -5.15 6.51
CA ASN A 224 -16.98 -4.85 7.94
C ASN A 224 -16.60 -3.39 8.21
N GLN A 225 -15.60 -2.85 7.49
CA GLN A 225 -15.18 -1.45 7.66
C GLN A 225 -16.26 -0.47 7.19
N ALA A 226 -16.97 -0.79 6.10
CA ALA A 226 -18.09 0.02 5.62
C ALA A 226 -19.26 0.01 6.61
N THR A 227 -19.60 -1.16 7.15
CA THR A 227 -20.66 -1.32 8.15
C THR A 227 -20.34 -0.57 9.43
N LEU A 228 -19.11 -0.70 9.94
CA LEU A 228 -18.62 0.03 11.10
C LEU A 228 -18.65 1.56 10.88
N ALA A 229 -18.36 2.02 9.66
CA ALA A 229 -18.47 3.44 9.33
C ALA A 229 -19.93 3.93 9.35
N ILE A 230 -20.88 3.13 8.88
CA ILE A 230 -22.33 3.44 8.92
C ILE A 230 -22.84 3.47 10.37
N GLU A 231 -22.46 2.48 11.18
CA GLU A 231 -22.82 2.41 12.60
C GLU A 231 -22.36 3.68 13.33
N LYS A 232 -21.12 4.09 13.10
CA LYS A 232 -20.58 5.34 13.67
C LYS A 232 -21.27 6.58 13.13
N ALA A 233 -21.66 6.60 11.84
CA ALA A 233 -22.38 7.73 11.27
C ALA A 233 -23.79 7.89 11.83
N SER A 234 -24.36 6.80 12.37
CA SER A 234 -25.71 6.72 12.94
C SER A 234 -25.72 6.84 14.48
N ASP A 235 -24.56 7.05 15.11
CA ASP A 235 -24.44 7.19 16.56
C ASP A 235 -24.69 8.64 17.00
N ASP A 236 -25.88 8.88 17.54
CA ASP A 236 -26.32 10.17 18.06
C ASP A 236 -25.50 10.65 19.28
N ASN A 237 -24.73 9.75 19.92
CA ASN A 237 -23.90 10.10 21.08
C ASN A 237 -22.54 10.68 20.69
N LEU A 238 -22.19 10.71 19.39
CA LEU A 238 -20.94 11.29 18.95
C LEU A 238 -20.95 12.81 19.03
N LYS A 239 -19.84 13.39 19.50
CA LYS A 239 -19.59 14.83 19.39
C LYS A 239 -19.81 15.27 17.94
N LEU A 240 -20.43 16.42 17.71
CA LEU A 240 -20.79 16.94 16.39
C LEU A 240 -19.67 16.83 15.34
N LYS A 241 -18.43 17.16 15.72
CA LYS A 241 -17.25 17.04 14.85
C LYS A 241 -16.95 15.59 14.42
N ASN A 242 -17.13 14.63 15.33
CA ASN A 242 -16.93 13.21 15.03
C ASN A 242 -18.10 12.63 14.22
N SER A 243 -19.32 13.12 14.44
CA SER A 243 -20.49 12.76 13.64
C SER A 243 -20.30 13.17 12.17
N LEU A 244 -19.83 14.39 11.90
CA LEU A 244 -19.52 14.83 10.52
C LEU A 244 -18.43 13.96 9.87
N VAL A 245 -17.33 13.69 10.58
CA VAL A 245 -16.25 12.80 10.12
C VAL A 245 -16.78 11.39 9.86
N ALA A 246 -17.72 10.89 10.67
CA ALA A 246 -18.31 9.57 10.48
C ALA A 246 -19.22 9.52 9.24
N LYS A 247 -20.02 10.58 8.99
CA LYS A 247 -20.84 10.71 7.78
C LYS A 247 -20.00 10.80 6.51
N GLU A 248 -18.90 11.54 6.53
CA GLU A 248 -17.95 11.60 5.40
C GLU A 248 -17.25 10.25 5.17
N ALA A 249 -16.78 9.62 6.24
CA ALA A 249 -16.13 8.32 6.16
C ALA A 249 -17.10 7.24 5.66
N SER A 250 -18.36 7.23 6.09
CA SER A 250 -19.35 6.25 5.65
C SER A 250 -19.64 6.37 4.15
N ILE A 251 -19.81 7.59 3.63
CA ILE A 251 -19.93 7.83 2.18
C ILE A 251 -18.70 7.29 1.46
N LEU A 252 -17.50 7.61 1.95
CA LEU A 252 -16.25 7.21 1.30
C LEU A 252 -16.08 5.68 1.28
N PHE A 253 -16.40 4.99 2.38
CA PHE A 253 -16.38 3.53 2.43
C PHE A 253 -17.44 2.90 1.54
N MET A 254 -18.63 3.49 1.46
CA MET A 254 -19.69 3.01 0.59
C MET A 254 -19.32 3.12 -0.88
N ILE A 255 -18.72 4.24 -1.32
CA ILE A 255 -18.27 4.34 -2.71
C ILE A 255 -17.12 3.38 -3.02
N ALA A 256 -16.26 3.08 -2.05
CA ALA A 256 -15.16 2.14 -2.19
C ALA A 256 -15.63 0.68 -2.18
N TYR A 257 -16.69 0.35 -1.45
CA TYR A 257 -17.17 -1.03 -1.38
C TYR A 257 -18.14 -1.39 -2.52
N ASP A 258 -19.10 -0.51 -2.79
CA ASP A 258 -20.23 -0.81 -3.65
C ASP A 258 -19.86 -0.87 -5.14
N GLY A 259 -20.35 -1.91 -5.83
CA GLY A 259 -20.11 -2.13 -7.27
C GLY A 259 -18.72 -2.66 -7.61
N PHE A 260 -17.84 -2.85 -6.61
CA PHE A 260 -16.54 -3.47 -6.77
C PHE A 260 -16.58 -4.97 -6.44
N SER A 261 -15.92 -5.74 -7.29
CA SER A 261 -15.69 -7.17 -7.11
C SER A 261 -14.56 -7.42 -6.11
N ALA A 262 -14.45 -8.66 -5.60
CA ALA A 262 -13.39 -8.99 -4.64
C ALA A 262 -11.96 -8.72 -5.16
N PRO A 263 -11.62 -9.02 -6.43
CA PRO A 263 -10.30 -8.69 -6.97
C PRO A 263 -10.06 -7.18 -7.12
N GLU A 264 -11.11 -6.41 -7.43
CA GLU A 264 -11.01 -4.94 -7.51
C GLU A 264 -10.74 -4.33 -6.13
N LEU A 265 -11.37 -4.84 -5.06
CA LEU A 265 -11.08 -4.42 -3.69
C LEU A 265 -9.64 -4.75 -3.25
N CYS A 266 -9.00 -5.76 -3.84
CA CYS A 266 -7.58 -6.01 -3.66
C CYS A 266 -6.72 -4.97 -4.40
N LEU A 267 -7.12 -4.56 -5.62
CA LEU A 267 -6.44 -3.51 -6.38
C LEU A 267 -6.43 -2.16 -5.65
N HIS A 268 -7.40 -1.90 -4.77
CA HIS A 268 -7.43 -0.68 -3.96
C HIS A 268 -6.13 -0.50 -3.18
N TYR A 269 -5.61 -1.57 -2.57
CA TYR A 269 -4.36 -1.52 -1.82
C TYR A 269 -3.16 -1.20 -2.69
N LEU A 270 -3.14 -1.66 -3.94
CA LEU A 270 -2.05 -1.37 -4.88
C LEU A 270 -2.11 0.09 -5.34
N ILE A 271 -3.27 0.55 -5.79
CA ILE A 271 -3.43 1.88 -6.37
C ILE A 271 -3.34 2.99 -5.31
N ALA A 272 -3.84 2.74 -4.09
CA ALA A 272 -3.73 3.69 -2.99
C ALA A 272 -2.37 3.66 -2.27
N SER A 273 -1.46 2.75 -2.64
CA SER A 273 -0.19 2.60 -1.94
C SER A 273 0.74 3.79 -2.20
N PRO A 274 1.18 4.52 -1.16
CA PRO A 274 2.13 5.62 -1.33
C PRO A 274 3.53 5.15 -1.72
N ASN A 275 3.81 3.85 -1.55
CA ASN A 275 5.12 3.25 -1.80
C ASN A 275 5.32 2.88 -3.29
N ILE A 276 4.27 2.98 -4.11
CA ILE A 276 4.33 2.61 -5.51
C ILE A 276 4.53 3.84 -6.38
N ASN A 277 5.66 3.88 -7.06
CA ASN A 277 6.02 4.99 -7.94
C ASN A 277 5.71 4.68 -9.43
N ASN A 278 5.60 5.74 -10.23
CA ASN A 278 5.28 5.65 -11.66
C ASN A 278 6.33 4.86 -12.45
N ALA A 279 7.61 4.97 -12.06
CA ALA A 279 8.71 4.32 -12.74
C ALA A 279 8.63 2.78 -12.62
N MET A 280 8.01 2.26 -11.57
CA MET A 280 7.76 0.83 -11.42
C MET A 280 6.42 0.39 -12.04
N LEU A 281 5.40 1.26 -12.07
CA LEU A 281 4.09 0.97 -12.66
C LEU A 281 4.12 0.89 -14.19
N SER A 282 4.79 1.84 -14.87
CA SER A 282 4.82 1.91 -16.34
C SER A 282 5.33 0.60 -16.98
N PRO A 283 6.49 0.04 -16.57
CA PRO A 283 6.97 -1.24 -17.11
C PRO A 283 6.07 -2.42 -16.75
N ALA A 284 5.31 -2.35 -15.66
CA ALA A 284 4.36 -3.38 -15.27
C ALA A 284 3.10 -3.34 -16.14
N PHE A 285 2.58 -2.14 -16.46
CA PHE A 285 1.41 -1.95 -17.32
C PHE A 285 1.66 -2.39 -18.76
N ASN A 286 2.83 -2.09 -19.33
CA ASN A 286 3.22 -2.52 -20.68
C ASN A 286 3.25 -4.06 -20.85
N LYS A 287 3.43 -4.80 -19.74
CA LYS A 287 3.44 -6.27 -19.76
C LYS A 287 2.05 -6.91 -19.67
N LEU A 288 1.00 -6.14 -19.40
CA LEU A 288 -0.37 -6.66 -19.28
C LEU A 288 -0.88 -7.09 -20.66
N ASN A 289 -1.56 -8.24 -20.72
CA ASN A 289 -2.25 -8.62 -21.95
C ASN A 289 -3.56 -7.83 -22.14
N GLY A 290 -4.16 -7.90 -23.33
CA GLY A 290 -5.35 -7.11 -23.65
C GLY A 290 -6.54 -7.31 -22.71
N LYS A 291 -6.74 -8.53 -22.16
CA LYS A 291 -7.81 -8.81 -21.20
C LYS A 291 -7.51 -8.19 -19.83
N GLU A 292 -6.29 -8.36 -19.34
CA GLU A 292 -5.83 -7.76 -18.08
C GLU A 292 -5.90 -6.23 -18.15
N LEU A 293 -5.43 -5.64 -19.25
CA LEU A 293 -5.47 -4.22 -19.51
C LEU A 293 -6.90 -3.67 -19.55
N LEU A 294 -7.82 -4.36 -20.23
CA LEU A 294 -9.23 -3.98 -20.28
C LEU A 294 -9.87 -4.00 -18.89
N ASN A 295 -9.56 -5.01 -18.08
CA ASN A 295 -10.07 -5.09 -16.70
C ASN A 295 -9.52 -3.96 -15.83
N LEU A 296 -8.27 -3.54 -16.03
CA LEU A 296 -7.68 -2.40 -15.32
C LEU A 296 -8.37 -1.08 -15.72
N ILE A 297 -8.60 -0.87 -17.02
CA ILE A 297 -9.31 0.33 -17.52
C ILE A 297 -10.72 0.38 -16.96
N ARG A 298 -11.45 -0.74 -16.94
CA ARG A 298 -12.79 -0.84 -16.33
C ARG A 298 -12.78 -0.46 -14.85
N TYR A 299 -11.82 -0.98 -14.10
CA TYR A 299 -11.65 -0.67 -12.69
C TYR A 299 -11.40 0.83 -12.47
N LEU A 300 -10.51 1.45 -13.26
CA LEU A 300 -10.23 2.89 -13.17
C LEU A 300 -11.44 3.73 -13.59
N ALA A 301 -12.15 3.33 -14.64
CA ALA A 301 -13.38 3.99 -15.11
C ALA A 301 -14.48 3.98 -14.04
N LYS A 302 -14.63 2.88 -13.30
CA LYS A 302 -15.57 2.80 -12.16
C LYS A 302 -15.25 3.85 -11.10
N TRP A 303 -13.97 3.99 -10.74
CA TRP A 303 -13.55 5.01 -9.78
C TRP A 303 -13.85 6.43 -10.27
N LEU A 304 -13.56 6.74 -11.52
CA LEU A 304 -13.88 8.06 -12.08
C LEU A 304 -15.40 8.33 -12.03
N LYS A 305 -16.24 7.37 -12.43
CA LYS A 305 -17.72 7.50 -12.34
C LYS A 305 -18.20 7.69 -10.89
N LYS A 306 -17.57 7.03 -9.91
CA LYS A 306 -17.89 7.22 -8.48
C LYS A 306 -17.54 8.64 -8.02
N TYR A 307 -16.36 9.15 -8.39
CA TYR A 307 -15.96 10.52 -8.05
C TYR A 307 -16.79 11.59 -8.75
N GLU A 308 -17.25 11.33 -9.97
CA GLU A 308 -18.20 12.22 -10.67
C GLU A 308 -19.55 12.28 -9.94
N ARG A 309 -20.08 11.11 -9.56
CA ARG A 309 -21.38 11.00 -8.85
C ARG A 309 -21.32 11.54 -7.42
N PHE A 310 -20.15 11.47 -6.78
CA PHE A 310 -19.93 11.87 -5.38
C PHE A 310 -18.70 12.79 -5.24
N PRO A 311 -18.74 14.03 -5.78
CA PRO A 311 -17.59 14.94 -5.74
C PRO A 311 -17.19 15.36 -4.32
N GLN A 312 -18.10 15.24 -3.35
CA GLN A 312 -17.83 15.47 -1.93
C GLN A 312 -17.02 14.35 -1.26
N ALA A 313 -16.83 13.21 -1.94
CA ALA A 313 -16.05 12.10 -1.41
C ALA A 313 -14.57 12.43 -1.47
N GLY A 314 -14.07 13.06 -0.41
CA GLY A 314 -12.66 13.41 -0.26
C GLY A 314 -11.95 12.55 0.80
N PRO A 315 -10.61 12.59 0.82
CA PRO A 315 -9.85 12.02 1.91
C PRO A 315 -10.28 12.60 3.28
N CYS A 316 -10.77 11.76 4.19
CA CYS A 316 -11.03 12.03 5.60
C CYS A 316 -9.94 11.48 6.56
N PRO A 317 -8.75 12.10 6.69
CA PRO A 317 -7.63 11.57 7.49
C PRO A 317 -7.92 11.45 8.99
N LYS A 318 -8.91 12.18 9.50
CA LYS A 318 -9.34 12.13 10.91
C LYS A 318 -10.12 10.87 11.25
N ALA A 319 -10.59 10.12 10.25
CA ALA A 319 -11.38 8.91 10.42
C ALA A 319 -10.58 7.79 11.13
N SER A 320 -9.28 7.66 10.85
CA SER A 320 -8.49 6.60 11.49
C SER A 320 -8.29 6.85 12.98
N SER A 321 -7.84 8.05 13.36
CA SER A 321 -7.54 8.39 14.77
C SER A 321 -8.78 8.64 15.63
N SER A 322 -9.87 9.14 15.04
CA SER A 322 -11.08 9.52 15.79
C SER A 322 -12.14 8.42 15.81
N LEU A 323 -12.15 7.54 14.79
CA LEU A 323 -13.19 6.54 14.58
C LEU A 323 -12.66 5.11 14.51
N GLY A 324 -11.34 4.88 14.57
CA GLY A 324 -10.79 3.51 14.52
C GLY A 324 -11.01 2.78 13.20
N LEU A 325 -11.31 3.51 12.12
CA LEU A 325 -11.49 2.97 10.77
C LEU A 325 -10.11 2.72 10.14
N LYS A 326 -9.80 1.46 9.84
CA LYS A 326 -8.44 1.00 9.47
C LYS A 326 -8.18 1.00 7.97
N ALA A 327 -9.22 0.83 7.16
CA ALA A 327 -9.10 0.71 5.71
C ALA A 327 -9.11 2.06 4.95
N TYR A 328 -9.32 3.17 5.66
CA TYR A 328 -9.50 4.50 5.06
C TYR A 328 -8.28 4.95 4.21
N ASN A 329 -7.05 4.70 4.68
CA ASN A 329 -5.84 5.07 3.94
C ASN A 329 -5.64 4.29 2.62
N TRP A 330 -6.46 3.26 2.40
CA TRP A 330 -6.37 2.36 1.25
C TRP A 330 -7.50 2.57 0.25
N ILE A 331 -8.23 3.68 0.38
CA ILE A 331 -9.21 4.13 -0.61
C ILE A 331 -8.46 4.96 -1.66
N PRO A 332 -8.39 4.51 -2.93
CA PRO A 332 -7.69 5.23 -4.00
C PRO A 332 -8.21 6.65 -4.16
N LYS A 333 -7.34 7.65 -4.11
CA LYS A 333 -7.73 9.05 -4.33
C LYS A 333 -7.98 9.29 -5.83
N LEU A 334 -8.75 10.33 -6.15
CA LEU A 334 -8.95 10.75 -7.53
C LEU A 334 -7.61 10.99 -8.25
N GLU A 335 -6.66 11.64 -7.57
CA GLU A 335 -5.30 11.87 -8.09
C GLU A 335 -4.60 10.56 -8.47
N ASP A 336 -4.63 9.55 -7.60
CA ASP A 336 -3.99 8.24 -7.83
C ASP A 336 -4.64 7.52 -9.03
N VAL A 337 -5.98 7.60 -9.13
CA VAL A 337 -6.76 6.99 -10.21
C VAL A 337 -6.46 7.67 -11.56
N VAL A 338 -6.50 9.00 -11.62
CA VAL A 338 -6.21 9.77 -12.84
C VAL A 338 -4.77 9.52 -13.28
N LYS A 339 -3.83 9.52 -12.33
CA LYS A 339 -2.41 9.26 -12.59
C LYS A 339 -2.19 7.84 -13.13
N CYS A 340 -2.83 6.83 -12.55
CA CYS A 340 -2.75 5.45 -13.05
C CYS A 340 -3.36 5.32 -14.45
N LEU A 341 -4.52 5.94 -14.71
CA LEU A 341 -5.14 5.93 -16.03
C LEU A 341 -4.22 6.59 -17.06
N SER A 342 -3.63 7.72 -16.72
CA SER A 342 -2.69 8.44 -17.59
C SER A 342 -1.53 7.53 -18.00
N LEU A 343 -0.88 6.87 -17.05
CA LEU A 343 0.19 5.91 -17.34
C LEU A 343 -0.27 4.75 -18.22
N VAL A 344 -1.48 4.23 -18.00
CA VAL A 344 -2.05 3.17 -18.84
C VAL A 344 -2.19 3.64 -20.29
N LEU A 345 -2.69 4.86 -20.50
CA LEU A 345 -2.87 5.45 -21.81
C LEU A 345 -1.54 5.72 -22.51
N ASP A 346 -0.58 6.32 -21.79
CA ASP A 346 0.75 6.65 -22.31
C ASP A 346 1.50 5.39 -22.79
N GLU A 347 1.50 4.34 -21.97
CA GLU A 347 2.24 3.10 -22.27
C GLU A 347 1.58 2.21 -23.32
N ASN A 348 0.24 2.29 -23.47
CA ASN A 348 -0.52 1.35 -24.30
C ASN A 348 -1.29 2.02 -25.44
N PHE A 349 -1.05 3.31 -25.71
CA PHE A 349 -1.80 4.13 -26.68
C PHE A 349 -2.08 3.39 -28.00
N SER A 350 -1.04 2.85 -28.64
CA SER A 350 -1.17 2.17 -29.92
C SER A 350 -2.11 0.97 -29.85
N SER A 351 -2.02 0.16 -28.79
CA SER A 351 -2.89 -1.00 -28.59
C SER A 351 -4.34 -0.57 -28.35
N LEU A 352 -4.53 0.46 -27.53
CA LEU A 352 -5.86 0.97 -27.18
C LEU A 352 -6.61 1.55 -28.37
N VAL A 353 -5.90 2.28 -29.26
CA VAL A 353 -6.49 2.86 -30.46
C VAL A 353 -6.78 1.79 -31.52
N LEU A 354 -5.90 0.81 -31.69
CA LEU A 354 -6.03 -0.20 -32.75
C LEU A 354 -7.08 -1.28 -32.46
N HIS A 355 -7.36 -1.58 -31.20
CA HIS A 355 -8.26 -2.67 -30.83
C HIS A 355 -9.62 -2.17 -30.33
N SER A 356 -10.68 -2.47 -31.08
CA SER A 356 -12.06 -2.00 -30.81
C SER A 356 -12.62 -2.41 -29.46
N GLN A 357 -12.11 -3.49 -28.86
CA GLN A 357 -12.52 -3.97 -27.53
C GLN A 357 -12.35 -2.93 -26.41
N PHE A 358 -11.47 -1.93 -26.60
CA PHE A 358 -11.23 -0.87 -25.61
C PHE A 358 -12.10 0.37 -25.85
N HIS A 359 -12.65 0.54 -27.05
CA HIS A 359 -13.26 1.81 -27.49
C HIS A 359 -14.53 2.18 -26.72
N GLU A 360 -15.34 1.21 -26.30
CA GLU A 360 -16.53 1.49 -25.50
C GLU A 360 -16.19 2.02 -24.11
N GLU A 361 -15.23 1.38 -23.44
CA GLU A 361 -14.81 1.81 -22.11
C GLU A 361 -14.15 3.19 -22.14
N LEU A 362 -13.27 3.43 -23.13
CA LEU A 362 -12.59 4.72 -23.31
C LEU A 362 -13.58 5.86 -23.60
N ARG A 363 -14.61 5.63 -24.43
CA ARG A 363 -15.69 6.60 -24.65
C ARG A 363 -16.49 6.89 -23.37
N SER A 364 -16.66 5.90 -22.51
CA SER A 364 -17.34 6.11 -21.22
C SER A 364 -16.51 6.95 -20.23
N ILE A 365 -15.19 6.97 -20.38
CA ILE A 365 -14.28 7.82 -19.61
C ILE A 365 -14.24 9.24 -20.19
N GLU A 366 -14.28 9.38 -21.52
CA GLU A 366 -14.33 10.67 -22.22
C GLU A 366 -15.45 11.55 -21.68
N GLY A 367 -16.65 11.00 -21.47
CA GLY A 367 -17.80 11.75 -20.93
C GLY A 367 -17.58 12.43 -19.56
N LEU A 368 -16.48 12.14 -18.86
CA LEU A 368 -16.15 12.60 -17.51
C LEU A 368 -15.26 13.87 -17.48
N HIS A 369 -15.28 14.69 -18.54
CA HIS A 369 -14.42 15.87 -18.71
C HIS A 369 -14.34 16.81 -17.48
N SER A 370 -15.44 16.96 -16.73
CA SER A 370 -15.54 17.84 -15.56
C SER A 370 -14.61 17.46 -14.40
N LEU A 371 -14.26 16.18 -14.26
CA LEU A 371 -13.32 15.71 -13.23
C LEU A 371 -11.87 16.03 -13.55
N PHE A 372 -11.53 16.08 -14.84
CA PHE A 372 -10.17 16.34 -15.29
C PHE A 372 -9.79 17.82 -15.08
N ASP A 373 -10.76 18.73 -15.19
CA ASP A 373 -10.55 20.16 -14.94
C ASP A 373 -10.29 20.47 -13.46
N THR A 374 -10.86 19.67 -12.54
CA THR A 374 -10.68 19.84 -11.08
C THR A 374 -9.39 19.24 -10.55
N ALA A 375 -8.83 18.23 -11.23
CA ALA A 375 -7.62 17.54 -10.79
C ALA A 375 -6.31 18.33 -11.02
N SER A 376 -6.33 19.53 -11.62
CA SER A 376 -5.17 20.41 -11.92
C SER A 376 -4.01 19.78 -12.71
N THR A 377 -4.07 18.49 -13.05
CA THR A 377 -3.14 17.76 -13.90
C THR A 377 -3.90 16.71 -14.72
N ALA A 378 -4.74 17.15 -15.65
CA ALA A 378 -5.17 16.28 -16.74
C ALA A 378 -4.03 16.24 -17.78
N PRO A 379 -3.41 15.08 -18.06
CA PRO A 379 -2.42 15.01 -19.11
C PRO A 379 -3.08 15.29 -20.46
N ALA A 380 -2.42 16.12 -21.29
CA ALA A 380 -2.86 16.48 -22.64
C ALA A 380 -3.25 15.25 -23.49
N GLN A 381 -2.71 14.08 -23.18
CA GLN A 381 -2.95 12.80 -23.85
C GLN A 381 -4.37 12.24 -23.64
N VAL A 382 -5.01 12.47 -22.48
CA VAL A 382 -6.41 12.07 -22.24
C VAL A 382 -7.33 12.88 -23.15
N VAL A 383 -7.06 14.18 -23.28
CA VAL A 383 -7.79 15.11 -24.15
C VAL A 383 -7.53 14.81 -25.63
N GLU A 384 -6.29 14.45 -25.99
CA GLU A 384 -5.93 14.06 -27.36
C GLU A 384 -6.55 12.72 -27.78
N LEU A 385 -6.56 11.72 -26.90
CA LEU A 385 -7.25 10.44 -27.12
C LEU A 385 -8.74 10.63 -27.33
N ALA A 386 -9.38 11.44 -26.49
CA ALA A 386 -10.79 11.83 -26.65
C ALA A 386 -11.02 12.41 -28.04
N THR A 387 -10.26 13.44 -28.41
CA THR A 387 -10.38 14.13 -29.71
C THR A 387 -10.20 13.18 -30.91
N ARG A 388 -9.28 12.20 -30.83
CA ARG A 388 -9.07 11.23 -31.92
C ARG A 388 -10.17 10.17 -32.02
N LEU A 389 -10.73 9.72 -30.90
CA LEU A 389 -11.88 8.81 -30.88
C LEU A 389 -13.15 9.50 -31.42
N THR A 390 -13.33 10.80 -31.15
CA THR A 390 -14.41 11.61 -31.77
C THR A 390 -14.20 11.78 -33.28
N ASN A 391 -12.95 11.92 -33.77
CA ASN A 391 -12.69 12.10 -35.20
C ASN A 391 -12.85 10.81 -36.04
N GLN A 392 -12.85 9.62 -35.43
CA GLN A 392 -13.22 8.36 -36.11
C GLN A 392 -14.74 8.18 -36.29
N GLN A 393 -15.55 9.09 -35.74
CA GLN A 393 -17.01 9.00 -35.64
C GLN A 393 -17.78 9.30 -36.93
N TYR A 394 -17.10 9.61 -38.05
CA TYR A 394 -17.79 9.72 -39.36
C TYR A 394 -18.16 8.38 -40.01
N SER A 395 -17.89 7.24 -39.34
CA SER A 395 -18.40 5.94 -39.79
C SER A 395 -19.04 5.18 -38.62
N VAL A 396 -20.36 5.01 -38.70
CA VAL A 396 -21.22 4.06 -37.96
C VAL A 396 -21.80 4.53 -36.61
N LYS A 397 -23.09 4.89 -36.63
CA LYS A 397 -23.99 4.99 -35.46
C LYS A 397 -24.55 3.60 -35.09
N PRO A 398 -24.70 3.30 -33.80
CA PRO A 398 -25.89 2.58 -33.34
C PRO A 398 -26.61 3.31 -32.19
N GLN A 399 -27.94 3.34 -32.28
CA GLN A 399 -28.85 3.66 -31.18
C GLN A 399 -28.88 2.48 -30.19
N LEU A 400 -28.93 2.73 -28.88
CA LEU A 400 -29.40 1.71 -27.94
C LEU A 400 -30.04 2.28 -26.67
N VAL A 401 -31.10 1.55 -26.30
CA VAL A 401 -32.12 1.76 -25.27
C VAL A 401 -31.63 1.23 -23.92
N PHE A 402 -31.96 1.90 -22.81
CA PHE A 402 -31.66 1.45 -21.44
C PHE A 402 -32.88 0.80 -20.76
N LEU A 403 -32.66 -0.36 -20.11
CA LEU A 403 -33.47 -0.97 -19.03
C LEU A 403 -32.47 -1.25 -17.88
N GLY A 404 -32.64 -0.70 -16.67
CA GLY A 404 -33.28 -1.31 -15.48
C GLY A 404 -32.49 -2.54 -14.95
N GLN A 405 -32.06 -2.71 -13.69
CA GLN A 405 -32.55 -2.33 -12.37
C GLN A 405 -31.49 -2.69 -11.28
N ASP A 406 -31.76 -2.34 -10.01
CA ASP A 406 -31.06 -2.65 -8.72
C ASP A 406 -30.07 -1.62 -8.15
N ASP A 407 -30.59 -0.47 -7.68
CA ASP A 407 -29.83 0.65 -7.06
C ASP A 407 -30.40 1.05 -5.66
N LEU A 408 -31.10 0.12 -4.97
CA LEU A 408 -32.01 0.45 -3.85
C LEU A 408 -31.36 0.75 -2.49
N ASN A 409 -30.09 0.41 -2.25
CA ASN A 409 -29.50 0.54 -0.91
C ASN A 409 -28.75 1.88 -0.69
N ILE A 410 -28.07 2.41 -1.72
CA ILE A 410 -27.33 3.68 -1.63
C ILE A 410 -28.28 4.88 -1.63
N HIS A 411 -29.35 4.81 -2.42
CA HIS A 411 -30.30 5.92 -2.52
C HIS A 411 -31.03 6.15 -1.20
N SER A 412 -31.38 5.07 -0.48
CA SER A 412 -31.97 5.10 0.87
C SER A 412 -31.07 5.84 1.87
N VAL A 413 -29.79 5.48 1.96
CA VAL A 413 -28.83 6.11 2.89
C VAL A 413 -28.56 7.56 2.50
N TYR A 414 -28.42 7.85 1.21
CA TYR A 414 -28.23 9.21 0.71
C TYR A 414 -29.45 10.11 0.98
N CYS A 415 -30.67 9.60 0.79
CA CYS A 415 -31.91 10.35 1.07
C CYS A 415 -32.07 10.62 2.57
N LYS A 416 -31.78 9.64 3.44
CA LYS A 416 -31.78 9.81 4.90
C LYS A 416 -30.79 10.90 5.35
N LEU A 417 -29.57 10.90 4.79
CA LEU A 417 -28.54 11.89 5.11
C LEU A 417 -28.86 13.28 4.53
N LYS A 418 -29.57 13.36 3.40
CA LYS A 418 -30.01 14.61 2.79
C LYS A 418 -31.13 15.27 3.59
N GLU A 419 -32.06 14.48 4.13
CA GLU A 419 -33.14 14.97 5.00
C GLU A 419 -32.59 15.57 6.32
N GLU A 420 -31.58 14.94 6.92
CA GLU A 420 -30.92 15.46 8.13
C GLU A 420 -30.08 16.74 7.90
N LYS A 421 -29.54 16.93 6.69
CA LYS A 421 -28.77 18.13 6.35
C LYS A 421 -29.66 19.36 6.15
N ILE A 422 -30.93 19.16 5.78
CA ILE A 422 -31.91 20.23 5.60
C ILE A 422 -32.50 20.67 6.95
N SER A 423 -32.69 19.75 7.90
CA SER A 423 -33.22 20.08 9.23
C SER A 423 -32.24 20.84 10.14
N THR A 424 -30.95 20.90 9.80
CA THR A 424 -29.92 21.59 10.61
C THR A 424 -29.60 23.00 10.10
N ILE A 425 -30.20 23.46 8.99
CA ILE A 425 -29.95 24.81 8.42
C ILE A 425 -31.04 25.83 8.78
N GLU A 426 -32.21 25.39 9.24
CA GLU A 426 -33.23 26.31 9.77
C GLU A 426 -33.22 26.30 11.29
N LEU A 427 -32.39 27.15 11.90
CA LEU A 427 -32.66 27.90 13.13
C LEU A 427 -31.39 28.67 13.56
N GLY A 428 -31.42 29.99 13.40
CA GLY A 428 -30.55 30.90 14.16
C GLY A 428 -29.88 32.03 13.37
N SER A 429 -30.63 33.09 13.04
CA SER A 429 -30.48 34.38 13.75
C SER A 429 -31.23 35.51 13.01
N LEU A 430 -32.24 36.04 13.71
CA LEU A 430 -32.71 37.41 13.52
C LEU A 430 -31.56 38.40 13.79
N SER A 431 -31.50 39.48 13.02
CA SER A 431 -31.22 40.79 13.61
C SER A 431 -32.08 41.86 12.95
N CYS A 432 -32.86 42.53 13.79
CA CYS A 432 -33.57 43.75 13.49
C CYS A 432 -32.57 44.91 13.42
N THR A 433 -32.70 45.78 12.42
CA THR A 433 -32.25 47.16 12.51
C THR A 433 -33.40 48.08 12.14
N SER A 434 -33.81 48.87 13.15
CA SER A 434 -34.77 49.96 13.10
C SER A 434 -34.36 51.03 12.10
N MET A 435 -35.31 51.47 11.26
CA MET A 435 -35.25 52.78 10.62
C MET A 435 -35.82 53.82 11.59
N ASP A 436 -35.04 54.87 11.85
CA ASP A 436 -35.49 56.09 12.52
C ASP A 436 -35.91 57.11 11.43
N PRO A 437 -37.16 57.59 11.41
CA PRO A 437 -37.61 58.59 10.45
C PRO A 437 -37.40 60.00 11.03
N ASN A 438 -36.57 60.79 10.34
CA ASN A 438 -36.17 62.18 10.61
C ASN A 438 -34.85 62.37 11.38
N ARG A 439 -33.72 62.23 10.69
CA ARG A 439 -32.67 63.26 10.65
C ARG A 439 -31.66 63.03 9.54
#